data_AF-A0A7S7UDJ9-F1
#
_entry.id   AF-A0A7S7UDJ9-F1
#
_cell.length_a   1.000
_cell.length_b   1.000
_cell.length_c   1.000
_cell.angle_alpha   90.00
_cell.angle_beta   90.00
_cell.angle_gamma   90.00
#
_symmetry.space_group_name_H-M   'P 1'
#
loop_
_entity.id
_entity.type
_entity.pdbx_description
1 polymer ?
#
loop_
_entity_poly.entity_id
_entity_poly.type
_entity_poly.pdbx_seq_one_letter_code
_entity_poly.pdbx_strand_id
1 'polypeptide(L)' 'MHQLTDEKSLQSKYFIRMGGKGWMVYDRERRGPAIVGMDLAVNLTKERAEQIRHLLVTAGRRQATSGTESS' A
#
# COMPACT_ATOMS: atom_id res chain seq x y z
N MET A 1 -18.51 -25.27 4.70
CA MET A 1 -18.52 -24.19 3.68
C MET A 1 -18.09 -22.89 4.34
N HIS A 2 -17.15 -22.18 3.71
CA HIS A 2 -16.58 -20.85 4.05
C HIS A 2 -15.62 -20.86 5.26
N GLN A 3 -14.30 -20.69 5.10
CA GLN A 3 -13.69 -19.43 4.71
C GLN A 3 -12.37 -19.63 3.93
N LEU A 4 -12.47 -19.50 2.61
CA LEU A 4 -11.39 -19.28 1.64
C LEU A 4 -11.00 -17.79 1.62
N THR A 5 -10.86 -17.15 2.79
CA THR A 5 -10.75 -15.68 2.87
C THR A 5 -9.43 -15.15 3.38
N ASP A 6 -8.39 -15.99 3.48
CA ASP A 6 -7.01 -15.50 3.66
C ASP A 6 -6.31 -15.18 2.33
N GLU A 7 -6.87 -15.59 1.18
CA GLU A 7 -6.33 -15.16 -0.13
C GLU A 7 -6.59 -13.68 -0.43
N LYS A 8 -7.48 -13.04 0.34
CA LYS A 8 -7.78 -11.61 0.27
C LYS A 8 -6.77 -10.74 1.05
N SER A 9 -5.89 -11.35 1.87
CA SER A 9 -4.79 -10.62 2.54
C SER A 9 -3.63 -10.29 1.58
N LEU A 10 -3.56 -10.96 0.42
CA LEU A 10 -2.36 -10.96 -0.43
C LEU A 10 -2.35 -9.93 -1.56
N GLN A 11 -3.48 -9.32 -1.91
CA GLN A 11 -3.46 -8.20 -2.84
C GLN A 11 -3.09 -6.93 -2.07
N SER A 12 -1.77 -6.68 -1.95
CA SER A 12 -1.20 -5.51 -1.26
C SER A 12 -2.03 -4.26 -1.53
N LYS A 13 -2.48 -3.60 -0.45
CA LYS A 13 -3.18 -2.29 -0.46
C LYS A 13 -2.57 -1.31 -1.47
N TYR A 14 -1.24 -1.36 -1.56
CA TYR A 14 -0.44 -0.54 -2.46
C TYR A 14 0.10 -1.36 -3.66
N PHE A 15 -0.13 -0.86 -4.87
CA PHE A 15 0.46 -1.40 -6.10
C PHE A 15 0.97 -0.29 -7.01
N ILE A 16 1.88 -0.63 -7.92
CA ILE A 16 2.50 0.32 -8.84
C ILE A 16 1.74 0.29 -10.16
N ARG A 17 1.45 1.47 -10.72
CA ARG A 17 0.87 1.60 -12.07
C ARG A 17 1.49 2.76 -12.82
N MET A 18 1.43 2.67 -14.15
CA MET A 18 1.87 3.74 -15.03
C MET A 18 0.73 4.76 -15.22
N GLY A 19 1.00 6.04 -14.98
CA GLY A 19 0.09 7.16 -15.25
C GLY A 19 0.42 7.90 -16.54
N GLY A 20 -0.24 9.03 -16.79
CA GLY A 20 -0.01 9.84 -18.00
C GLY A 20 1.34 10.58 -18.04
N LYS A 21 1.97 10.82 -16.87
CA LYS A 21 3.21 11.62 -16.76
C LYS A 21 4.34 10.90 -15.99
N GLY A 22 4.13 9.67 -15.53
CA GLY A 22 5.08 8.96 -14.68
C GLY A 22 4.43 7.80 -13.92
N TRP A 23 5.26 7.00 -13.26
CA TRP A 23 4.80 5.91 -12.41
C TRP A 23 4.13 6.48 -11.16
N MET A 24 3.24 5.70 -10.56
CA MET A 24 2.60 6.05 -9.29
C MET A 24 2.41 4.83 -8.41
N VAL A 25 2.31 5.05 -7.11
CA VAL A 25 1.81 4.05 -6.16
C VAL A 25 0.33 4.31 -5.95
N TYR A 26 -0.51 3.33 -6.28
CA TYR A 26 -1.95 3.38 -6.10
C TYR A 26 -2.34 2.76 -4.76
N ASP A 27 -3.16 3.47 -3.99
CA ASP A 27 -3.80 2.98 -2.78
C ASP A 27 -5.22 2.52 -3.13
N ARG A 28 -5.46 1.21 -2.97
CA ARG A 28 -6.75 0.58 -3.26
C ARG A 28 -7.88 1.09 -2.39
N GLU A 29 -7.61 1.39 -1.13
CA GLU A 29 -8.63 1.85 -0.19
C GLU A 29 -9.09 3.27 -0.53
N ARG A 30 -8.15 4.11 -0.97
CA ARG A 30 -8.44 5.48 -1.42
C ARG A 30 -8.92 5.56 -2.87
N ARG A 31 -8.78 4.48 -3.63
CA ARG A 31 -9.07 4.41 -5.06
C ARG A 31 -8.31 5.50 -5.86
N GLY A 32 -7.09 5.81 -5.43
CA GLY A 32 -6.28 6.90 -6.00
C GLY A 32 -4.80 6.75 -5.67
N PRO A 33 -3.97 7.76 -5.97
CA PRO A 33 -2.57 7.73 -5.58
C PRO A 33 -2.43 7.65 -4.06
N ALA A 34 -1.44 6.88 -3.60
CA ALA A 34 -1.08 6.81 -2.20
C ALA A 34 -0.55 8.18 -1.74
N ILE A 35 -0.80 8.52 -0.46
CA ILE A 35 -0.20 9.68 0.19
C ILE A 35 1.07 9.23 0.92
N VAL A 36 2.15 9.98 0.71
CA VAL A 36 3.42 9.83 1.41
C VAL A 36 3.75 11.16 2.07
N GLY A 37 3.66 11.22 3.40
CA GLY A 37 3.71 12.50 4.11
C GLY A 37 2.49 13.35 3.77
N MET A 38 2.71 14.45 3.03
CA MET A 38 1.65 15.35 2.56
C MET A 38 1.42 15.28 1.04
N ASP A 39 2.25 14.53 0.32
CA ASP A 39 2.26 14.51 -1.15
C ASP A 39 1.67 13.22 -1.74
N LEU A 40 1.16 13.32 -2.97
CA LEU A 40 0.72 12.16 -3.75
C LEU A 40 1.90 11.46 -4.40
N ALA A 41 1.93 10.13 -4.32
CA ALA A 41 2.96 9.29 -4.94
C ALA A 41 2.74 9.13 -6.46
N VAL A 42 2.81 10.24 -7.21
CA VAL A 42 2.64 10.33 -8.68
C VAL A 42 3.88 10.91 -9.35
N ASN A 43 3.94 10.83 -10.68
CA ASN A 43 5.04 11.38 -11.51
C ASN A 43 6.42 10.84 -11.10
N LEU A 44 6.46 9.58 -10.67
CA LEU A 44 7.67 8.94 -10.17
C LEU A 44 8.41 8.22 -11.31
N THR A 45 9.69 7.98 -11.09
CA THR A 45 10.39 6.90 -11.78
C THR A 45 9.88 5.56 -11.25
N LYS A 46 10.11 4.48 -12.00
CA LYS A 46 9.69 3.13 -11.59
C LYS A 46 10.36 2.74 -10.27
N GLU A 47 11.65 3.00 -10.15
CA GLU A 47 12.49 2.69 -8.99
C GLU A 47 11.97 3.42 -7.75
N ARG A 48 11.59 4.70 -7.89
CA ARG A 48 11.04 5.47 -6.78
C ARG A 48 9.65 4.96 -6.36
N ALA A 49 8.82 4.55 -7.32
CA ALA A 49 7.52 3.93 -7.02
C ALA A 49 7.68 2.60 -6.27
N GLU A 50 8.70 1.80 -6.61
CA GLU A 50 9.03 0.54 -5.91
C GLU A 50 9.48 0.80 -4.47
N GLN A 51 10.38 1.76 -4.26
CA GLN A 51 10.83 2.16 -2.92
C GLN A 51 9.66 2.62 -2.04
N ILE A 52 8.79 3.48 -2.56
CA ILE A 52 7.63 4.00 -1.83
C ILE A 52 6.64 2.88 -1.52
N ARG A 53 6.33 2.00 -2.47
CA ARG A 53 5.46 0.84 -2.23
C ARG A 53 6.01 -0.03 -1.10
N HIS A 54 7.31 -0.31 -1.10
CA HIS A 54 7.94 -1.11 -0.06
C HIS A 54 7.84 -0.43 1.32
N LEU A 55 8.10 0.88 1.39
CA LEU A 55 7.92 1.68 2.62
C LEU A 55 6.48 1.61 3.15
N LEU A 56 5.48 1.77 2.28
CA LEU A 56 4.08 1.77 2.68
C LEU A 56 3.61 0.37 3.15
N VAL A 57 4.06 -0.69 2.50
CA VAL A 57 3.76 -2.08 2.90
C VAL A 57 4.44 -2.43 4.22
N THR A 58 5.66 -1.96 4.46
CA THR A 58 6.38 -2.24 5.72
C THR A 58 5.90 -1.38 6.89
N ALA A 59 5.53 -0.12 6.65
CA ALA A 59 4.93 0.75 7.66
C ALA A 59 3.55 0.25 8.11
N GLY A 60 2.72 -0.24 7.18
CA GLY A 60 1.41 -0.82 7.51
C GLY A 60 1.48 -2.04 8.44
N ARG A 61 2.58 -2.83 8.38
CA ARG A 61 2.76 -4.01 9.25
C ARG A 61 3.08 -3.66 10.71
N ARG A 62 3.64 -2.48 10.99
CA ARG A 62 3.97 -2.06 12.36
C ARG A 62 2.74 -1.71 13.21
N GLN A 63 1.58 -1.48 12.60
CA GLN A 63 0.34 -1.17 13.33
C GLN A 63 -0.49 -2.41 13.70
N ALA A 64 -0.10 -3.60 13.25
CA ALA A 64 -0.86 -4.83 13.47
C ALA A 64 -0.42 -5.63 14.72
N THR A 65 0.54 -5.15 15.53
CA THR A 65 1.09 -5.90 16.67
C THR A 65 0.84 -5.26 18.04
N SER A 66 -0.01 -4.24 18.14
CA SER A 66 -0.43 -3.64 19.42
C SER A 66 -1.92 -3.87 19.61
N GLY A 67 -2.30 -5.07 20.02
CA GLY A 67 -3.71 -5.41 20.22
C GLY A 67 -3.94 -6.80 20.78
N THR A 68 -3.23 -7.20 21.84
CA THR A 68 -3.69 -8.25 22.75
C THR A 68 -3.01 -8.08 24.11
N GLU A 69 -3.52 -7.14 24.91
CA GLU A 69 -3.39 -7.22 26.36
C GLU A 69 -4.82 -7.16 26.89
N SER A 70 -5.39 -8.35 27.11
CA SER A 70 -6.67 -8.53 27.82
C SER A 70 -6.36 -9.11 29.19
N SER A 71 -7.07 -8.54 30.17
CA SER A 71 -7.01 -8.70 31.63
C SER A 71 -7.01 -10.11 32.18
#